data_AF-A0A925R1W1-F1
#
_entry.id   AF-A0A925R1W1-F1
#
_cell.length_a   1.000
_cell.length_b   1.000
_cell.length_c   1.000
_cell.angle_alpha   90.00
_cell.angle_beta   90.00
_cell.angle_gamma   90.00
#
_symmetry.space_group_name_H-M   'P 1'
#
loop_
_entity.id
_entity.type
_entity.pdbx_description
1 polymer ?
#
loop_
_entity_poly.entity_id
_entity_poly.type
_entity_poly.pdbx_seq_one_letter_code
_entity_poly.pdbx_strand_id
1 'polypeptide(L)' 'MRRGFLLFFVLVLALLPVLPVPEFWITQANYIGLYALVVIGLVLLTGVAGLTSFGQAAFVGMGAYTA' A
#
# COMPACT_ATOMS: atom_id res chain seq x y z
N MET A 1 15.91 19.54 0.70
CA MET A 1 15.53 18.64 1.81
C MET A 1 14.48 17.59 1.40
N ARG A 2 13.26 17.96 1.00
CA ARG A 2 12.20 16.97 0.61
C ARG A 2 12.59 16.02 -0.53
N ARG A 3 13.21 16.54 -1.61
CA ARG A 3 13.66 15.72 -2.75
C ARG A 3 14.75 14.72 -2.37
N GLY A 4 15.71 15.12 -1.51
CA GLY A 4 16.77 14.24 -1.03
C GLY A 4 16.21 13.08 -0.20
N PHE A 5 15.21 13.34 0.64
CA PHE A 5 14.52 12.31 1.41
C PHE A 5 13.77 11.32 0.50
N LEU A 6 13.03 11.81 -0.50
CA LEU A 6 12.32 10.94 -1.45
C LEU A 6 13.28 10.07 -2.25
N LEU A 7 14.38 10.65 -2.74
CA LEU A 7 15.39 9.91 -3.48
C LEU A 7 16.05 8.83 -2.61
N PHE A 8 16.39 9.17 -1.37
CA PHE A 8 16.92 8.20 -0.40
C PHE A 8 15.93 7.05 -0.17
N PHE A 9 14.65 7.35 0.06
CA PHE A 9 13.61 6.34 0.27
C PHE A 9 13.46 5.40 -0.93
N VAL A 10 13.39 5.94 -2.15
CA VAL A 10 13.32 5.13 -3.38
C VAL A 10 14.56 4.23 -3.54
N LEU A 11 15.75 4.76 -3.22
CA LEU A 11 17.01 4.03 -3.32
C LEU A 11 17.06 2.86 -2.32
N VAL A 12 16.58 3.07 -1.09
CA VAL A 12 16.43 2.00 -0.09
C VAL A 12 15.47 0.93 -0.58
N LEU A 13 14.28 1.30 -1.08
CA LEU A 13 13.31 0.33 -1.59
C LEU A 13 13.85 -0.49 -2.77
N ALA A 14 14.63 0.14 -3.66
CA ALA A 14 15.23 -0.54 -4.81
C ALA A 14 16.35 -1.52 -4.40
N LEU A 15 17.06 -1.26 -3.30
CA LEU A 15 18.14 -2.12 -2.79
C LEU A 15 17.65 -3.29 -1.93
N LEU A 16 16.50 -3.16 -1.27
CA LEU A 16 15.92 -4.21 -0.42
C LEU A 16 15.87 -5.63 -1.06
N PRO A 17 15.42 -5.80 -2.32
CA PRO A 17 15.37 -7.14 -2.93
C PRO A 17 16.75 -7.71 -3.34
N VAL A 18 17.80 -6.87 -3.35
CA VAL A 18 19.17 -7.30 -3.68
C VAL A 18 19.90 -7.79 -2.42
N LEU A 19 19.48 -7.31 -1.25
CA LEU A 19 20.03 -7.70 0.03
C LEU A 19 19.46 -9.07 0.47
N PRO A 20 20.16 -9.80 1.36
CA PRO A 20 19.68 -11.08 1.91
C PRO A 20 18.56 -10.86 2.93
N VAL A 21 17.45 -10.25 2.49
CA VAL A 21 16.24 -10.02 3.27
C VAL A 21 15.32 -11.23 3.07
N PRO A 22 14.69 -11.76 4.13
CA PRO A 22 13.78 -12.88 3.97
C PRO A 22 12.60 -12.51 3.07
N GLU A 23 12.27 -13.40 2.13
CA GLU A 23 11.21 -13.19 1.12
C GLU A 23 9.87 -12.81 1.75
N PHE A 24 9.55 -13.38 2.91
CA PHE A 24 8.36 -13.04 3.71
C PHE A 24 8.19 -11.53 3.93
N TRP A 25 9.26 -10.81 4.26
CA TRP A 25 9.20 -9.38 4.56
C TRP A 25 8.93 -8.55 3.31
N ILE A 26 9.52 -8.95 2.18
CA ILE A 26 9.31 -8.31 0.88
C ILE A 26 7.86 -8.52 0.44
N THR A 27 7.38 -9.76 0.52
CA THR A 27 6.00 -10.12 0.18
C THR A 27 4.99 -9.35 1.03
N GLN A 28 5.23 -9.24 2.35
CA GLN A 28 4.36 -8.45 3.22
C GLN A 28 4.41 -6.95 2.93
N ALA A 29 5.58 -6.38 2.67
CA ALA A 29 5.70 -4.98 2.29
C ALA A 29 4.93 -4.68 0.99
N ASN A 30 4.96 -5.60 0.02
CA ASN A 30 4.20 -5.50 -1.22
C ASN A 30 2.68 -5.55 -0.97
N TYR A 31 2.20 -6.47 -0.13
CA TYR A 31 0.78 -6.51 0.24
C TYR A 31 0.33 -5.24 0.95
N ILE A 32 1.12 -4.72 1.88
CA ILE A 32 0.83 -3.44 2.56
C ILE A 32 0.73 -2.31 1.53
N GLY A 33 1.66 -2.22 0.58
CA GLY A 33 1.63 -1.21 -0.48
C GLY A 33 0.38 -1.31 -1.35
N LEU A 34 0.01 -2.52 -1.77
CA LEU A 34 -1.21 -2.76 -2.55
C LEU A 34 -2.47 -2.37 -1.77
N TYR A 35 -2.61 -2.78 -0.51
CA TYR A 35 -3.76 -2.43 0.31
C TYR A 35 -3.82 -0.93 0.63
N ALA A 36 -2.67 -0.26 0.81
CA ALA A 36 -2.62 1.18 0.99
C ALA A 36 -3.17 1.93 -0.23
N LEU A 37 -2.87 1.48 -1.45
CA LEU A 37 -3.45 2.06 -2.67
C LEU A 37 -4.98 1.91 -2.71
N VAL A 38 -5.49 0.76 -2.29
CA VAL A 38 -6.94 0.51 -2.20
C VAL A 38 -7.59 1.44 -1.17
N VAL A 39 -6.96 1.63 -0.02
CA VAL A 39 -7.42 2.56 1.03
C VAL A 39 -7.38 4.02 0.54
N ILE A 40 -6.34 4.42 -0.19
CA ILE A 40 -6.29 5.76 -0.81
C ILE A 40 -7.45 5.93 -1.79
N GLY A 41 -7.71 4.94 -2.64
CA GLY A 41 -8.86 4.96 -3.55
C GLY A 41 -10.20 5.11 -2.80
N LEU A 42 -10.37 4.41 -1.68
CA LEU A 42 -11.52 4.58 -0.79
C LEU A 42 -11.65 6.01 -0.29
N VAL A 43 -10.59 6.58 0.27
CA VAL A 43 -10.60 7.94 0.82
C VAL A 43 -10.92 8.98 -0.27
N LEU A 44 -10.40 8.78 -1.48
CA LEU A 44 -10.71 9.65 -2.62
C LEU A 44 -12.19 9.57 -3.01
N LEU A 45 -12.76 8.36 -3.10
CA LEU A 45 -14.15 8.18 -3.49
C LEU A 45 -15.13 8.62 -2.41
N THR A 46 -14.94 8.19 -1.16
CA THR A 46 -15.89 8.46 -0.06
C THR A 46 -15.70 9.85 0.54
N GLY A 47 -14.46 10.35 0.58
CA GLY A 47 -14.13 11.65 1.17
C GLY A 47 -14.18 12.78 0.15
N VAL A 48 -13.37 12.71 -0.92
CA VAL A 48 -13.19 13.83 -1.86
C VAL A 48 -14.33 13.91 -2.88
N ALA A 49 -14.74 12.77 -3.45
CA ALA A 49 -15.80 12.72 -4.46
C ALA A 49 -17.22 12.54 -3.87
N GLY A 50 -17.34 12.18 -2.58
CA GLY A 50 -18.63 11.96 -1.91
C GLY A 50 -19.40 10.71 -2.37
N LEU A 51 -18.75 9.81 -3.12
CA LEU A 51 -19.30 8.54 -3.58
C LEU A 51 -19.02 7.45 -2.54
N THR A 52 -19.85 7.39 -1.50
CA THR A 52 -19.73 6.35 -0.47
C THR A 52 -20.15 4.99 -1.03
N SER A 53 -19.19 4.09 -1.23
CA SER A 53 -19.45 2.70 -1.66
C SER A 53 -19.28 1.72 -0.51
N PHE A 54 -20.39 1.15 -0.03
CA PHE A 54 -20.38 0.12 1.03
C PHE A 54 -19.82 -1.22 0.54
N GLY A 55 -20.00 -1.56 -0.74
CA GLY A 55 -19.52 -2.82 -1.31
C GLY A 55 -17.99 -2.88 -1.36
N GLN A 56 -17.33 -1.82 -1.83
CA GLN A 56 -15.88 -1.81 -1.96
C GLN A 56 -15.20 -1.94 -0.58
N ALA A 57 -15.67 -1.20 0.43
CA ALA A 57 -15.15 -1.30 1.79
C ALA A 57 -15.38 -2.69 2.41
N ALA A 58 -16.55 -3.30 2.17
CA ALA A 58 -16.87 -4.63 2.67
C ALA A 58 -16.00 -5.73 2.01
N PHE A 59 -15.84 -5.71 0.70
CA PHE A 59 -15.02 -6.71 -0.01
C PHE A 59 -13.54 -6.58 0.29
N VAL A 60 -13.01 -5.34 0.38
CA VAL A 60 -11.62 -5.10 0.76
C VAL A 60 -11.37 -5.50 2.21
N GLY A 61 -12.32 -5.21 3.10
CA GLY A 61 -12.26 -5.62 4.50
C GLY A 61 -12.25 -7.13 4.68
N MET A 62 -13.16 -7.86 4.01
CA MET A 62 -13.17 -9.32 4.06
C MET A 62 -11.91 -9.92 3.42
N GLY A 63 -11.51 -9.44 2.24
CA GLY A 63 -10.32 -9.93 1.54
C GLY A 63 -9.01 -9.77 2.31
N ALA A 64 -8.94 -8.85 3.28
CA ALA A 64 -7.78 -8.68 4.15
C ALA A 64 -7.63 -9.79 5.21
N TYR A 65 -8.72 -10.46 5.59
CA TYR A 65 -8.72 -11.51 6.63
C TYR A 65 -8.91 -12.92 6.09
N THR A 66 -9.27 -13.08 4.81
CA THR A 66 -9.53 -14.38 4.18
C THR A 66 -8.44 -14.85 3.21
N ALA A 67 -7.38 -14.06 3.03
CA ALA A 67 -6.25 -14.38 2.15
C ALA A 67 -5.22 -15.27 2.86
#